data_AF-A0A372Z7J7-F1
#
_entry.id   AF-A0A372Z7J7-F1
#
_cell.length_a   1.000
_cell.length_b   1.000
_cell.length_c   1.000
_cell.angle_alpha   90.00
_cell.angle_beta   90.00
_cell.angle_gamma   90.00
#
_symmetry.space_group_name_H-M   'P 1'
#
loop_
_entity.id
_entity.type
_entity.pdbx_description
1 polymer ?
#
loop_
_entity_poly.entity_id
_entity_poly.type
_entity_poly.pdbx_seq_one_letter_code
_entity_poly.pdbx_strand_id
1 'polypeptide(L)'
;MKRDYIKYFVGLAACSFLGLTSCDDDKDLGGKMDEMITVSTITLNETQYDAGNKTICLLKNKELQLSWSIAPENATDANVQWTSSDESIVAVTREGKVVTKDKAGKAIITLTPEIGFGPEATIVTRTVEVMDEYTYMSAINITNVPAEEIAAGDEYQLTVSSEPATTTFKRYKWTSSNPEVATVDEKTGLVTGISKGDATIIVTADDFSSNPVSASCEIGVKIVTPITGMTFTEDKELNQLGYGQEYQIKYTLDPVDATASLLTWTSDNPEVISVDKTGKLSIKTMTNGSATITASYGPVVQSKTVTVAEGRFCYSFDNSVGPWTLENGATATSDGEKTVVQMGFDKGKYRGDLVLVKNNSGKTVIITPATYRYVALKIKPLSVLQSGNNSAGCVKFEIYDNPLTIGYNYLGGKGSANNSFSILNRTQVSTTEPNILYFDLMSNFDNKNPEVRTKFDLVQLKFVIADYLAPAVSYDLYWVRTFKTLEDLQAFVDSENNTNE
;
A
#
# COMPACT_ATOMS: atom_id res chain seq x y z
N MET A 1 -0.67 8.31 65.17
CA MET A 1 -1.81 8.14 66.10
C MET A 1 -3.06 8.06 65.25
N LYS A 2 -4.00 7.12 65.30
CA LYS A 2 -4.35 5.89 66.05
C LYS A 2 -5.39 5.26 65.09
N ARG A 3 -5.24 4.09 64.46
CA ARG A 3 -5.45 2.70 64.97
C ARG A 3 -6.50 2.60 66.07
N ASP A 4 -7.62 1.92 65.77
CA ASP A 4 -8.51 1.11 66.64
C ASP A 4 -9.68 0.64 65.73
N TYR A 5 -9.92 -0.62 65.33
CA TYR A 5 -9.98 -1.96 65.96
C TYR A 5 -11.04 -2.09 67.07
N ILE A 6 -12.05 -2.97 66.85
CA ILE A 6 -12.49 -4.12 67.70
C ILE A 6 -13.97 -4.49 67.43
N LYS A 7 -14.27 -5.66 66.81
CA LYS A 7 -14.77 -6.98 67.35
C LYS A 7 -16.23 -6.95 67.83
N TYR A 8 -17.09 -7.95 67.60
CA TYR A 8 -17.06 -9.36 68.05
C TYR A 8 -17.96 -10.24 67.14
N PHE A 9 -17.62 -11.50 66.85
CA PHE A 9 -18.06 -12.64 67.68
C PHE A 9 -17.03 -13.80 67.70
N VAL A 10 -16.66 -14.19 68.91
CA VAL A 10 -16.01 -15.45 69.35
C VAL A 10 -17.15 -16.25 69.98
N GLY A 11 -17.30 -17.57 69.94
CA GLY A 11 -16.49 -18.74 69.64
C GLY A 11 -17.09 -19.90 70.46
N LEU A 12 -16.77 -21.16 70.15
CA LEU A 12 -16.31 -22.18 71.10
C LEU A 12 -16.25 -23.55 70.40
N ALA A 13 -15.06 -24.13 70.42
CA ALA A 13 -14.81 -25.55 70.31
C ALA A 13 -14.19 -26.00 71.63
N ALA A 14 -14.72 -27.06 72.27
CA ALA A 14 -13.97 -28.01 73.11
C ALA A 14 -14.86 -29.10 73.73
N CYS A 15 -14.40 -30.36 73.56
CA CYS A 15 -14.57 -31.56 74.41
C CYS A 15 -15.97 -32.20 74.46
N SER A 16 -16.15 -33.53 74.38
CA SER A 16 -15.33 -34.64 74.90
C SER A 16 -15.75 -36.00 74.30
N PHE A 17 -14.79 -36.90 74.13
CA PHE A 17 -14.97 -38.35 73.98
C PHE A 17 -15.73 -38.94 75.19
N LEU A 18 -16.72 -39.81 74.94
CA LEU A 18 -17.00 -41.05 75.68
C LEU A 18 -18.29 -41.72 75.16
N GLY A 19 -18.22 -43.03 74.91
CA GLY A 19 -19.39 -43.92 74.92
C GLY A 19 -19.82 -44.48 73.58
N LEU A 20 -19.18 -45.59 73.15
CA LEU A 20 -19.88 -46.60 72.39
C LEU A 20 -20.97 -47.20 73.28
N THR A 21 -22.23 -46.98 72.92
CA THR A 21 -23.32 -47.91 73.22
C THR A 21 -24.10 -48.08 71.93
N SER A 22 -23.98 -49.25 71.30
CA SER A 22 -24.95 -49.68 70.30
C SER A 22 -26.28 -49.81 71.01
N CYS A 23 -27.20 -48.91 70.71
CA CYS A 23 -28.61 -49.20 70.84
C CYS A 23 -29.07 -49.54 69.43
N ASP A 24 -29.13 -50.85 69.18
CA ASP A 24 -30.04 -51.42 68.20
C ASP A 24 -31.45 -50.93 68.56
N ASP A 25 -31.97 -50.04 67.73
CA ASP A 25 -33.39 -49.87 67.45
C ASP A 25 -33.48 -48.93 66.24
N ASP A 26 -33.17 -49.48 65.07
CA ASP A 26 -33.58 -48.93 63.79
C ASP A 26 -35.11 -48.83 63.80
N LYS A 27 -35.62 -47.69 64.25
CA LYS A 27 -36.90 -47.22 63.75
C LYS A 27 -36.64 -46.78 62.32
N ASP A 28 -36.89 -47.73 61.41
CA ASP A 28 -37.16 -47.49 59.99
C ASP A 28 -38.21 -46.38 59.88
N LEU A 29 -37.71 -45.14 59.76
CA LEU A 29 -38.49 -43.95 59.51
C LEU A 29 -38.53 -43.71 58.00
N GLY A 30 -39.19 -44.63 57.30
CA GLY A 30 -39.95 -44.35 56.09
C GLY A 30 -39.14 -44.25 54.79
N GLY A 31 -39.50 -45.13 53.85
CA GLY A 31 -39.53 -44.91 52.40
C GLY A 31 -38.23 -44.49 51.72
N LYS A 32 -37.78 -45.26 50.72
CA LYS A 32 -36.80 -44.77 49.73
C LYS A 32 -37.32 -43.45 49.16
N MET A 33 -36.66 -42.34 49.50
CA MET A 33 -36.93 -41.04 48.90
C MET A 33 -36.44 -41.10 47.45
N ASP A 34 -37.31 -40.85 46.48
CA ASP A 34 -36.91 -40.82 45.07
C ASP A 34 -35.81 -39.77 44.86
N GLU A 35 -34.77 -40.09 44.07
CA GLU A 35 -33.70 -39.14 43.74
C GLU A 35 -34.29 -37.93 43.00
N MET A 36 -34.12 -36.73 43.56
CA MET A 36 -34.62 -35.50 42.98
C MET A 36 -33.70 -35.02 41.85
N ILE A 37 -34.25 -34.87 40.64
CA ILE A 37 -33.59 -34.25 39.51
C ILE A 37 -33.75 -32.73 39.64
N THR A 38 -32.68 -32.03 39.96
CA THR A 38 -32.71 -30.56 40.12
C THR A 38 -32.48 -29.83 38.79
N VAL A 39 -33.08 -28.66 38.62
CA VAL A 39 -32.75 -27.74 37.52
C VAL A 39 -31.26 -27.39 37.58
N SER A 40 -30.54 -27.65 36.49
CA SER A 40 -29.09 -27.44 36.41
C SER A 40 -28.71 -26.16 35.65
N THR A 41 -29.55 -25.73 34.70
CA THR A 41 -29.36 -24.49 33.95
C THR A 41 -30.68 -23.85 33.61
N ILE A 42 -30.71 -22.52 33.58
CA ILE A 42 -31.81 -21.74 33.01
C ILE A 42 -31.25 -20.92 31.85
N THR A 43 -31.91 -20.94 30.69
CA THR A 43 -31.55 -20.13 29.52
C THR A 43 -32.66 -19.14 29.22
N LEU A 44 -32.28 -17.87 29.00
CA LEU A 44 -33.20 -16.81 28.60
C LEU A 44 -32.88 -16.36 27.17
N ASN A 45 -33.87 -16.44 26.28
CA ASN A 45 -33.70 -16.08 24.89
C ASN A 45 -33.53 -14.57 24.72
N GLU A 46 -32.73 -14.16 23.73
CA GLU A 46 -32.65 -12.76 23.32
C GLU A 46 -33.94 -12.29 22.67
N THR A 47 -34.18 -11.00 22.78
CA THR A 47 -35.33 -10.28 22.26
C THR A 47 -34.85 -9.18 21.33
N GLN A 48 -35.78 -8.64 20.53
CA GLN A 48 -35.51 -7.45 19.74
C GLN A 48 -35.22 -6.20 20.60
N TYR A 49 -35.40 -6.24 21.92
CA TYR A 49 -35.15 -5.12 22.83
C TYR A 49 -33.83 -5.26 23.61
N ASP A 50 -33.02 -6.28 23.32
CA ASP A 50 -31.69 -6.39 23.88
C ASP A 50 -30.74 -5.34 23.27
N ALA A 51 -30.15 -4.52 24.13
CA ALA A 51 -29.23 -3.43 23.78
C ALA A 51 -27.75 -3.79 24.07
N GLY A 52 -27.47 -5.08 24.31
CA GLY A 52 -26.16 -5.57 24.72
C GLY A 52 -25.97 -5.56 26.24
N ASN A 53 -24.86 -6.16 26.71
CA ASN A 53 -24.51 -6.27 28.14
C ASN A 53 -25.66 -6.78 29.03
N LYS A 54 -26.45 -7.75 28.54
CA LYS A 54 -27.61 -8.33 29.25
C LYS A 54 -28.68 -7.28 29.63
N THR A 55 -28.77 -6.18 28.88
CA THR A 55 -29.72 -5.08 29.12
C THR A 55 -30.84 -5.10 28.09
N ILE A 56 -32.07 -5.02 28.56
CA ILE A 56 -33.28 -4.88 27.76
C ILE A 56 -33.77 -3.43 27.91
N CYS A 57 -33.93 -2.71 26.80
CA CYS A 57 -34.43 -1.34 26.82
C CYS A 57 -35.90 -1.31 26.38
N LEU A 58 -36.78 -0.78 27.23
CA LEU A 58 -38.21 -0.67 26.97
C LEU A 58 -38.70 0.75 27.26
N LEU A 59 -39.69 1.21 26.49
CA LEU A 59 -40.40 2.45 26.83
C LEU A 59 -41.33 2.24 28.03
N LYS A 60 -41.72 3.33 28.68
CA LYS A 60 -42.74 3.32 29.75
C LYS A 60 -44.06 2.71 29.28
N ASN A 61 -44.74 2.03 30.22
CA ASN A 61 -46.06 1.41 29.99
C ASN A 61 -46.08 0.40 28.84
N LYS A 62 -44.99 -0.37 28.69
CA LYS A 62 -44.85 -1.45 27.72
C LYS A 62 -44.82 -2.80 28.41
N GLU A 63 -45.16 -3.81 27.63
CA GLU A 63 -45.13 -5.19 28.05
C GLU A 63 -44.24 -5.99 27.10
N LEU A 64 -43.46 -6.91 27.65
CA LEU A 64 -42.59 -7.81 26.89
C LEU A 64 -42.70 -9.22 27.49
N GLN A 65 -43.08 -10.19 26.67
CA GLN A 65 -43.04 -11.59 27.07
C GLN A 65 -41.63 -12.14 26.87
N LEU A 66 -40.99 -12.59 27.95
CA LEU A 66 -39.72 -13.29 27.86
C LEU A 66 -39.92 -14.78 27.65
N SER A 67 -39.05 -15.39 26.86
CA SER A 67 -39.02 -16.84 26.62
C SER A 67 -37.78 -17.44 27.26
N TRP A 68 -37.96 -18.49 28.05
CA TRP A 68 -36.90 -19.17 28.78
C TRP A 68 -37.10 -20.68 28.75
N SER A 69 -36.02 -21.41 29.03
CA SER A 69 -36.02 -22.87 29.15
C SER A 69 -35.15 -23.31 30.32
N ILE A 70 -35.39 -24.54 30.79
CA ILE A 70 -34.60 -25.19 31.84
C ILE A 70 -33.95 -26.45 31.29
N ALA A 71 -32.81 -26.84 31.86
CA ALA A 71 -32.25 -28.17 31.64
C ALA A 71 -31.84 -28.83 32.97
N PRO A 72 -32.05 -30.15 33.13
CA PRO A 72 -32.78 -31.01 32.18
C PRO A 72 -34.29 -30.71 32.19
N GLU A 73 -34.98 -30.96 31.07
CA GLU A 73 -36.43 -30.68 30.94
C GLU A 73 -37.29 -31.52 31.90
N ASN A 74 -36.80 -32.69 32.32
CA ASN A 74 -37.47 -33.60 33.23
C ASN A 74 -37.07 -33.39 34.70
N ALA A 75 -36.69 -32.17 35.09
CA ALA A 75 -36.47 -31.81 36.47
C ALA A 75 -37.70 -32.18 37.32
N THR A 76 -37.47 -32.72 38.52
CA THR A 76 -38.53 -33.15 39.45
C THR A 76 -39.44 -31.97 39.83
N ASP A 77 -38.89 -30.76 39.86
CA ASP A 77 -39.64 -29.50 39.89
C ASP A 77 -39.09 -28.56 38.81
N ALA A 78 -39.97 -28.19 37.87
CA ALA A 78 -39.67 -27.32 36.75
C ALA A 78 -40.12 -25.87 36.98
N ASN A 79 -40.68 -25.56 38.16
CA ASN A 79 -41.17 -24.23 38.45
C ASN A 79 -40.01 -23.25 38.69
N VAL A 80 -40.21 -22.03 38.21
CA VAL A 80 -39.26 -20.94 38.33
C VAL A 80 -39.95 -19.73 38.93
N GLN A 81 -39.17 -18.91 39.61
CA GLN A 81 -39.60 -17.67 40.22
C GLN A 81 -38.87 -16.49 39.59
N TRP A 82 -39.67 -15.47 39.25
CA TRP A 82 -39.20 -14.18 38.79
C TRP A 82 -39.28 -13.16 39.93
N THR A 83 -38.24 -12.36 40.07
CA THR A 83 -38.22 -11.22 40.99
C THR A 83 -37.72 -9.97 40.29
N SER A 84 -38.13 -8.80 40.78
CA SER A 84 -37.63 -7.50 40.34
C SER A 84 -36.98 -6.78 41.51
N SER A 85 -35.85 -6.11 41.25
CA SER A 85 -35.19 -5.27 42.25
C SER A 85 -35.94 -3.97 42.56
N ASP A 86 -36.82 -3.50 41.66
CA ASP A 86 -37.67 -2.32 41.85
C ASP A 86 -38.98 -2.45 41.05
N GLU A 87 -40.03 -2.95 41.70
CA GLU A 87 -41.36 -3.09 41.11
C GLU A 87 -42.06 -1.76 40.79
N SER A 88 -41.58 -0.63 41.33
CA SER A 88 -42.09 0.69 40.97
C SER A 88 -41.65 1.13 39.56
N ILE A 89 -40.63 0.48 39.00
CA ILE A 89 -40.10 0.73 37.65
C ILE A 89 -40.47 -0.42 36.71
N VAL A 90 -40.20 -1.67 37.14
CA VAL A 90 -40.43 -2.88 36.33
C VAL A 90 -41.05 -3.97 37.18
N ALA A 91 -42.23 -4.44 36.79
CA ALA A 91 -42.81 -5.67 37.33
C ALA A 91 -42.56 -6.83 36.37
N VAL A 92 -42.46 -8.04 36.88
CA VAL A 92 -42.36 -9.27 36.09
C VAL A 92 -43.31 -10.31 36.66
N THR A 93 -44.15 -10.92 35.83
CA THR A 93 -45.08 -11.97 36.27
C THR A 93 -44.37 -13.31 36.41
N ARG A 94 -45.03 -14.28 37.06
CA ARG A 94 -44.50 -15.65 37.20
C ARG A 94 -44.28 -16.33 35.85
N GLU A 95 -45.07 -15.96 34.84
CA GLU A 95 -44.96 -16.45 33.47
C GLU A 95 -43.87 -15.72 32.65
N GLY A 96 -43.11 -14.80 33.26
CA GLY A 96 -42.02 -14.06 32.60
C GLY A 96 -42.50 -12.88 31.75
N LYS A 97 -43.71 -12.36 31.98
CA LYS A 97 -44.19 -11.14 31.34
C LYS A 97 -43.64 -9.93 32.09
N VAL A 98 -42.75 -9.18 31.45
CA VAL A 98 -42.20 -7.91 31.94
C VAL A 98 -43.19 -6.79 31.63
N VAL A 99 -43.48 -5.94 32.62
CA VAL A 99 -44.37 -4.77 32.51
C VAL A 99 -43.66 -3.56 33.08
N THR A 100 -43.34 -2.58 32.22
CA THR A 100 -42.72 -1.32 32.62
C THR A 100 -43.77 -0.32 33.11
N LYS A 101 -43.44 0.46 34.14
CA LYS A 101 -44.32 1.49 34.72
C LYS A 101 -44.04 2.86 34.11
N ASP A 102 -44.84 3.86 34.49
CA ASP A 102 -44.63 5.27 34.11
C ASP A 102 -43.53 5.95 34.94
N LYS A 103 -42.35 5.31 34.99
CA LYS A 103 -41.17 5.80 35.71
C LYS A 103 -39.91 5.32 35.00
N ALA A 104 -39.11 6.24 34.48
CA ALA A 104 -37.82 5.92 33.89
C ALA A 104 -36.82 5.47 34.98
N GLY A 105 -35.90 4.58 34.61
CA GLY A 105 -34.90 4.03 35.52
C GLY A 105 -34.52 2.60 35.18
N LYS A 106 -33.72 1.97 36.03
CA LYS A 106 -33.24 0.59 35.83
C LYS A 106 -33.72 -0.31 36.96
N ALA A 107 -34.14 -1.52 36.62
CA ALA A 107 -34.39 -2.59 37.57
C ALA A 107 -33.75 -3.88 37.06
N ILE A 108 -33.24 -4.71 37.97
CA ILE A 108 -32.72 -6.03 37.63
C ILE A 108 -33.86 -7.03 37.84
N ILE A 109 -34.20 -7.77 36.78
CA ILE A 109 -35.06 -8.94 36.90
C ILE A 109 -34.20 -10.18 37.07
N THR A 110 -34.62 -11.06 37.96
CA THR A 110 -33.90 -12.29 38.30
C THR A 110 -34.84 -13.48 38.15
N LEU A 111 -34.41 -14.48 37.38
CA LEU A 111 -35.06 -15.76 37.20
C LEU A 111 -34.27 -16.84 37.94
N THR A 112 -34.94 -17.59 38.80
CA THR A 112 -34.35 -18.70 39.58
C THR A 112 -35.32 -19.88 39.68
N PRO A 113 -34.85 -21.11 39.98
CA PRO A 113 -35.74 -22.20 40.37
C PRO A 113 -36.57 -21.83 41.61
N GLU A 114 -37.82 -22.29 41.70
CA GLU A 114 -38.68 -22.01 42.87
C GLU A 114 -38.22 -22.76 44.12
N ILE A 115 -37.73 -23.99 43.96
CA ILE A 115 -37.18 -24.82 45.04
C ILE A 115 -35.70 -25.14 44.83
N GLY A 116 -34.94 -25.08 45.93
CA GLY A 116 -33.50 -25.35 45.96
C GLY A 116 -32.63 -24.18 45.51
N PHE A 117 -31.39 -24.15 46.00
CA PHE A 117 -30.34 -23.30 45.42
C PHE A 117 -29.62 -24.15 44.37
N GLY A 118 -29.99 -23.98 43.11
CA GLY A 118 -29.24 -24.61 42.01
C GLY A 118 -27.81 -24.04 41.92
N PRO A 119 -26.96 -24.60 41.05
CA PRO A 119 -25.65 -24.00 40.76
C PRO A 119 -25.82 -22.56 40.25
N GLU A 120 -24.75 -21.74 40.29
CA GLU A 120 -24.76 -20.33 39.86
C GLU A 120 -25.40 -20.13 38.46
N ALA A 121 -25.27 -21.13 37.57
CA ALA A 121 -25.88 -21.19 36.24
C ALA A 121 -27.43 -21.25 36.21
N THR A 122 -28.08 -21.38 37.36
CA THR A 122 -29.55 -21.34 37.49
C THR A 122 -30.10 -19.97 37.85
N ILE A 123 -29.22 -19.00 38.14
CA ILE A 123 -29.60 -17.62 38.44
C ILE A 123 -29.36 -16.78 37.18
N VAL A 124 -30.43 -16.41 36.50
CA VAL A 124 -30.36 -15.58 35.29
C VAL A 124 -30.85 -14.18 35.59
N THR A 125 -29.99 -13.19 35.40
CA THR A 125 -30.32 -11.78 35.60
C THR A 125 -30.32 -11.00 34.28
N ARG A 126 -31.28 -10.10 34.11
CA ARG A 126 -31.28 -9.06 33.08
C ARG A 126 -31.51 -7.69 33.71
N THR A 127 -30.81 -6.68 33.21
CA THR A 127 -31.15 -5.29 33.53
C THR A 127 -32.26 -4.86 32.58
N VAL A 128 -33.37 -4.39 33.10
CA VAL A 128 -34.41 -3.73 32.32
C VAL A 128 -34.28 -2.23 32.54
N GLU A 129 -33.97 -1.51 31.48
CA GLU A 129 -33.88 -0.05 31.47
C GLU A 129 -35.15 0.53 30.84
N VAL A 130 -35.91 1.27 31.66
CA VAL A 130 -37.15 1.94 31.26
C VAL A 130 -36.82 3.37 30.86
N MET A 131 -37.22 3.73 29.64
CA MET A 131 -36.87 5.00 29.02
C MET A 131 -38.13 5.78 28.60
N ASP A 132 -38.03 7.11 28.53
CA ASP A 132 -39.10 7.95 27.98
C ASP A 132 -39.17 7.84 26.45
N GLU A 133 -38.02 7.78 25.78
CA GLU A 133 -37.88 7.60 24.35
C GLU A 133 -36.58 6.85 24.00
N TYR A 134 -36.49 6.31 22.79
CA TYR A 134 -35.25 5.73 22.26
C TYR A 134 -34.41 6.81 21.59
N THR A 135 -33.10 6.75 21.83
CA THR A 135 -32.11 7.50 21.04
C THR A 135 -31.74 6.68 19.79
N TYR A 136 -32.06 7.22 18.62
CA TYR A 136 -31.79 6.62 17.31
C TYR A 136 -30.49 7.14 16.69
N MET A 137 -29.93 6.38 15.75
CA MET A 137 -28.76 6.78 14.97
C MET A 137 -29.15 7.89 13.99
N SER A 138 -28.42 9.01 14.05
CA SER A 138 -28.46 10.07 13.04
C SER A 138 -27.41 9.88 11.95
N ALA A 139 -26.35 9.11 12.20
CA ALA A 139 -25.37 8.72 11.19
C ALA A 139 -24.69 7.38 11.54
N ILE A 140 -24.16 6.72 10.50
CA ILE A 140 -23.27 5.56 10.60
C ILE A 140 -21.99 5.92 9.84
N ASN A 141 -20.83 5.55 10.39
CA ASN A 141 -19.54 5.70 9.71
C ASN A 141 -18.82 4.35 9.66
N ILE A 142 -18.40 3.91 8.48
CA ILE A 142 -17.52 2.75 8.31
C ILE A 142 -16.09 3.20 8.59
N THR A 143 -15.41 2.58 9.57
CA THR A 143 -14.16 3.09 10.14
C THR A 143 -12.89 2.41 9.63
N ASN A 144 -13.01 1.32 8.86
CA ASN A 144 -11.88 0.56 8.33
C ASN A 144 -12.12 0.11 6.88
N VAL A 145 -12.40 1.04 5.98
CA VAL A 145 -12.45 0.69 4.55
C VAL A 145 -11.06 0.20 4.12
N PRO A 146 -10.92 -0.95 3.45
CA PRO A 146 -9.62 -1.45 3.02
C PRO A 146 -8.98 -0.48 2.02
N ALA A 147 -7.68 -0.20 2.20
CA ALA A 147 -6.94 0.72 1.33
C ALA A 147 -6.54 0.08 -0.02
N GLU A 148 -6.54 -1.26 -0.09
CA GLU A 148 -6.26 -2.04 -1.29
C GLU A 148 -7.39 -3.05 -1.52
N GLU A 149 -7.50 -3.55 -2.75
CA GLU A 149 -8.42 -4.63 -3.10
C GLU A 149 -8.12 -5.91 -2.29
N ILE A 150 -9.18 -6.59 -1.84
CA ILE A 150 -9.09 -7.90 -1.18
C ILE A 150 -8.95 -9.01 -2.22
N ALA A 151 -8.31 -10.13 -1.88
CA ALA A 151 -8.25 -11.27 -2.81
C ALA A 151 -9.57 -12.04 -2.82
N ALA A 152 -9.91 -12.65 -3.97
CA ALA A 152 -10.98 -13.63 -4.02
C ALA A 152 -10.69 -14.80 -3.06
N GLY A 153 -11.66 -15.14 -2.22
CA GLY A 153 -11.56 -16.12 -1.14
C GLY A 153 -11.20 -15.54 0.23
N ASP A 154 -10.67 -14.31 0.29
CA ASP A 154 -10.35 -13.65 1.56
C ASP A 154 -11.61 -13.07 2.23
N GLU A 155 -11.55 -13.00 3.56
CA GLU A 155 -12.56 -12.36 4.40
C GLU A 155 -12.05 -11.04 4.99
N TYR A 156 -12.92 -10.05 5.12
CA TYR A 156 -12.62 -8.74 5.68
C TYR A 156 -13.76 -8.25 6.59
N GLN A 157 -13.46 -8.05 7.88
CA GLN A 157 -14.45 -7.58 8.85
C GLN A 157 -14.59 -6.05 8.81
N LEU A 158 -15.74 -5.53 8.38
CA LEU A 158 -16.03 -4.11 8.49
C LEU A 158 -16.39 -3.72 9.92
N THR A 159 -15.99 -2.51 10.32
CA THR A 159 -16.27 -1.90 11.61
C THR A 159 -17.01 -0.59 11.39
N VAL A 160 -17.98 -0.33 12.26
CA VAL A 160 -18.82 0.87 12.17
C VAL A 160 -18.87 1.59 13.51
N SER A 161 -19.10 2.89 13.43
CA SER A 161 -19.48 3.74 14.55
C SER A 161 -20.81 4.41 14.27
N SER A 162 -21.60 4.65 15.32
CA SER A 162 -22.87 5.37 15.25
C SER A 162 -22.77 6.75 15.86
N GLU A 163 -23.52 7.70 15.32
CA GLU A 163 -23.76 8.99 15.95
C GLU A 163 -25.24 9.15 16.32
N PRO A 164 -25.56 9.59 17.54
CA PRO A 164 -24.64 9.74 18.67
C PRO A 164 -24.06 8.39 19.12
N ALA A 165 -22.93 8.40 19.83
CA ALA A 165 -22.32 7.17 20.34
C ALA A 165 -23.18 6.47 21.42
N THR A 166 -24.16 7.18 21.97
CA THR A 166 -25.09 6.76 23.04
C THR A 166 -26.45 6.30 22.50
N THR A 167 -26.51 5.81 21.26
CA THR A 167 -27.72 5.21 20.68
C THR A 167 -28.19 4.00 21.48
N THR A 168 -29.50 3.79 21.50
CA THR A 168 -30.12 2.74 22.33
C THR A 168 -29.82 1.35 21.80
N PHE A 169 -29.97 1.15 20.48
CA PHE A 169 -29.73 -0.12 19.81
C PHE A 169 -28.61 0.04 18.79
N LYS A 170 -27.52 -0.71 18.94
CA LYS A 170 -26.39 -0.74 18.00
C LYS A 170 -26.47 -1.99 17.13
N ARG A 171 -27.46 -2.00 16.26
CA ARG A 171 -27.72 -3.10 15.32
C ARG A 171 -27.71 -2.58 13.91
N TYR A 172 -27.28 -3.44 13.01
CA TYR A 172 -26.98 -3.10 11.63
C TYR A 172 -27.49 -4.20 10.72
N LYS A 173 -27.90 -3.78 9.53
CA LYS A 173 -28.21 -4.67 8.41
C LYS A 173 -27.26 -4.35 7.26
N TRP A 174 -26.53 -5.36 6.80
CA TRP A 174 -25.54 -5.24 5.74
C TRP A 174 -26.07 -5.84 4.44
N THR A 175 -25.72 -5.20 3.32
CA THR A 175 -26.02 -5.70 1.97
C THR A 175 -24.87 -5.41 1.02
N SER A 176 -24.74 -6.24 -0.01
CA SER A 176 -23.81 -6.00 -1.12
C SER A 176 -24.59 -5.64 -2.38
N SER A 177 -24.13 -4.64 -3.13
CA SER A 177 -24.69 -4.30 -4.44
C SER A 177 -24.38 -5.34 -5.51
N ASN A 178 -23.33 -6.15 -5.32
CA ASN A 178 -22.91 -7.19 -6.25
C ASN A 178 -22.35 -8.43 -5.51
N PRO A 179 -23.23 -9.32 -5.02
CA PRO A 179 -22.84 -10.53 -4.28
C PRO A 179 -21.94 -11.50 -5.07
N GLU A 180 -21.99 -11.48 -6.40
CA GLU A 180 -21.12 -12.32 -7.26
C GLU A 180 -19.64 -11.86 -7.24
N VAL A 181 -19.39 -10.60 -6.84
CA VAL A 181 -18.05 -10.03 -6.66
C VAL A 181 -17.63 -10.10 -5.19
N ALA A 182 -18.47 -9.61 -4.28
CA ALA A 182 -18.24 -9.68 -2.84
C ALA A 182 -19.55 -9.87 -2.08
N THR A 183 -19.58 -10.84 -1.18
CA THR A 183 -20.72 -11.05 -0.25
C THR A 183 -20.44 -10.36 1.09
N VAL A 184 -21.48 -10.11 1.87
CA VAL A 184 -21.34 -9.60 3.24
C VAL A 184 -22.34 -10.30 4.15
N ASP A 185 -21.90 -10.72 5.34
CA ASP A 185 -22.79 -11.25 6.35
C ASP A 185 -23.73 -10.15 6.87
N GLU A 186 -25.04 -10.41 6.78
CA GLU A 186 -26.11 -9.43 7.00
C GLU A 186 -26.06 -8.79 8.39
N LYS A 187 -25.51 -9.48 9.40
CA LYS A 187 -25.54 -9.04 10.81
C LYS A 187 -24.19 -8.55 11.31
N THR A 188 -23.12 -9.20 10.89
CA THR A 188 -21.76 -8.95 11.40
C THR A 188 -20.99 -7.97 10.54
N GLY A 189 -21.30 -7.85 9.24
CA GLY A 189 -20.50 -7.04 8.31
C GLY A 189 -19.20 -7.71 7.87
N LEU A 190 -19.08 -9.03 8.01
CA LEU A 190 -17.97 -9.80 7.46
C LEU A 190 -18.12 -9.91 5.94
N VAL A 191 -17.22 -9.28 5.19
CA VAL A 191 -17.20 -9.29 3.72
C VAL A 191 -16.34 -10.45 3.23
N THR A 192 -16.79 -11.19 2.21
CA THR A 192 -16.01 -12.26 1.56
C THR A 192 -15.86 -11.95 0.07
N GLY A 193 -14.63 -11.87 -0.43
CA GLY A 193 -14.34 -11.68 -1.85
C GLY A 193 -14.63 -12.95 -2.65
N ILE A 194 -15.30 -12.82 -3.79
CA ILE A 194 -15.74 -13.95 -4.63
C ILE A 194 -15.05 -13.95 -5.99
N SER A 195 -15.11 -12.83 -6.72
CA SER A 195 -14.57 -12.73 -8.08
C SER A 195 -14.08 -11.32 -8.40
N LYS A 196 -13.25 -11.18 -9.45
CA LYS A 196 -12.66 -9.88 -9.81
C LYS A 196 -13.75 -8.84 -10.13
N GLY A 197 -13.65 -7.66 -9.51
CA GLY A 197 -14.51 -6.52 -9.78
C GLY A 197 -14.76 -5.70 -8.52
N ASP A 198 -15.71 -4.78 -8.60
CA ASP A 198 -16.08 -3.89 -7.50
C ASP A 198 -17.50 -4.17 -7.00
N ALA A 199 -17.70 -4.05 -5.69
CA ALA A 199 -19.00 -4.13 -5.03
C ALA A 199 -19.13 -3.03 -3.98
N THR A 200 -20.30 -2.39 -3.91
CA THR A 200 -20.62 -1.44 -2.85
C THR A 200 -21.27 -2.19 -1.70
N ILE A 201 -20.64 -2.14 -0.53
CA ILE A 201 -21.19 -2.68 0.71
C ILE A 201 -21.94 -1.56 1.43
N ILE A 202 -23.20 -1.82 1.77
CA ILE A 202 -24.11 -0.86 2.39
C ILE A 202 -24.48 -1.36 3.78
N VAL A 203 -24.35 -0.49 4.78
CA VAL A 203 -24.82 -0.71 6.14
C VAL A 203 -26.00 0.21 6.44
N THR A 204 -27.07 -0.35 6.97
CA THR A 204 -28.28 0.36 7.37
C THR A 204 -28.55 0.16 8.85
N ALA A 205 -28.96 1.21 9.56
CA ALA A 205 -29.36 1.14 10.96
C ALA A 205 -30.59 0.22 11.13
N ASP A 206 -30.53 -0.69 12.10
CA ASP A 206 -31.67 -1.53 12.52
C ASP A 206 -32.06 -1.23 13.98
N ASP A 207 -32.32 0.05 14.27
CA ASP A 207 -32.52 0.58 15.63
C ASP A 207 -33.97 0.97 15.95
N PHE A 208 -34.92 0.44 15.17
CA PHE A 208 -36.36 0.75 15.20
C PHE A 208 -36.75 2.16 14.74
N SER A 209 -35.82 2.97 14.23
CA SER A 209 -36.17 4.24 13.61
C SER A 209 -37.10 4.02 12.40
N SER A 210 -38.11 4.89 12.24
CA SER A 210 -38.94 4.91 11.03
C SER A 210 -38.20 5.45 9.80
N ASN A 211 -37.05 6.10 10.01
CA ASN A 211 -36.19 6.66 8.96
C ASN A 211 -34.75 6.17 9.20
N PRO A 212 -34.43 4.91 8.84
CA PRO A 212 -33.11 4.36 9.09
C PRO A 212 -32.06 5.05 8.24
N VAL A 213 -30.95 5.42 8.86
CA VAL A 213 -29.78 5.99 8.18
C VAL A 213 -28.90 4.87 7.61
N SER A 214 -28.12 5.18 6.58
CA SER A 214 -27.19 4.23 5.96
C SER A 214 -25.85 4.86 5.64
N ALA A 215 -24.83 4.02 5.51
CA ALA A 215 -23.52 4.35 4.97
C ALA A 215 -23.08 3.28 3.97
N SER A 216 -22.10 3.59 3.14
CA SER A 216 -21.58 2.65 2.15
C SER A 216 -20.08 2.82 1.93
N CYS A 217 -19.41 1.74 1.55
CA CYS A 217 -18.05 1.78 1.04
C CYS A 217 -17.92 0.87 -0.20
N GLU A 218 -16.97 1.21 -1.06
CA GLU A 218 -16.60 0.38 -2.22
C GLU A 218 -15.55 -0.65 -1.80
N ILE A 219 -15.74 -1.90 -2.23
CA ILE A 219 -14.81 -3.00 -2.03
C ILE A 219 -14.43 -3.53 -3.41
N GLY A 220 -13.16 -3.35 -3.77
CA GLY A 220 -12.56 -3.98 -4.94
C GLY A 220 -12.02 -5.36 -4.59
N VAL A 221 -12.23 -6.32 -5.49
CA VAL A 221 -11.77 -7.70 -5.37
C VAL A 221 -10.85 -8.02 -6.53
N LYS A 222 -9.68 -8.58 -6.22
CA LYS A 222 -8.70 -9.05 -7.21
C LYS A 222 -8.58 -10.56 -7.21
N ILE A 223 -8.21 -11.11 -8.36
CA ILE A 223 -7.77 -12.50 -8.44
C ILE A 223 -6.27 -12.53 -8.13
N VAL A 224 -5.90 -13.34 -7.15
CA VAL A 224 -4.50 -13.63 -6.83
C VAL A 224 -4.21 -15.06 -7.28
N THR A 225 -3.58 -15.18 -8.45
CA THR A 225 -3.17 -16.47 -9.00
C THR A 225 -1.72 -16.73 -8.56
N PRO A 226 -1.44 -17.79 -7.78
CA PRO A 226 -0.11 -18.07 -7.27
C PRO A 226 0.86 -18.42 -8.41
N ILE A 227 2.12 -18.04 -8.25
CA ILE A 227 3.17 -18.35 -9.21
C ILE A 227 3.69 -19.76 -8.92
N THR A 228 3.60 -20.67 -9.89
CA THR A 228 4.13 -22.04 -9.82
C THR A 228 5.44 -22.19 -10.61
N GLY A 229 5.68 -21.33 -11.58
CA GLY A 229 6.91 -21.29 -12.37
C GLY A 229 7.24 -19.89 -12.88
N MET A 230 8.51 -19.65 -13.18
CA MET A 230 9.01 -18.41 -13.75
C MET A 230 10.17 -18.72 -14.69
N THR A 231 10.31 -17.97 -15.78
CA THR A 231 11.46 -18.06 -16.68
C THR A 231 11.85 -16.69 -17.18
N PHE A 232 13.14 -16.35 -17.12
CA PHE A 232 13.66 -15.16 -17.77
C PHE A 232 13.76 -15.36 -19.28
N THR A 233 13.34 -14.37 -20.05
CA THR A 233 13.54 -14.35 -21.49
C THR A 233 14.97 -13.89 -21.78
N GLU A 234 15.70 -14.65 -22.60
CA GLU A 234 17.05 -14.27 -23.01
C GLU A 234 17.04 -12.98 -23.83
N ASP A 235 17.81 -11.99 -23.37
CA ASP A 235 18.06 -10.76 -24.10
C ASP A 235 19.56 -10.43 -24.02
N LYS A 236 20.20 -10.28 -25.18
CA LYS A 236 21.63 -9.99 -25.27
C LYS A 236 21.99 -8.66 -24.64
N GLU A 237 21.04 -7.72 -24.59
CA GLU A 237 21.25 -6.38 -24.05
C GLU A 237 21.57 -6.39 -22.55
N LEU A 238 21.10 -7.41 -21.81
CA LEU A 238 21.44 -7.64 -20.40
C LEU A 238 22.95 -7.84 -20.15
N ASN A 239 23.73 -8.14 -21.19
CA ASN A 239 25.18 -8.33 -21.09
C ASN A 239 25.98 -7.05 -21.33
N GLN A 240 25.32 -5.90 -21.56
CA GLN A 240 26.03 -4.68 -21.97
C GLN A 240 25.29 -3.39 -21.61
N LEU A 241 24.44 -3.36 -20.58
CA LEU A 241 23.67 -2.16 -20.24
C LEU A 241 24.58 -0.96 -19.95
N GLY A 242 24.11 0.25 -20.25
CA GLY A 242 24.86 1.49 -20.06
C GLY A 242 24.41 2.29 -18.84
N TYR A 243 25.29 3.16 -18.33
CA TYR A 243 24.96 4.07 -17.24
C TYR A 243 23.73 4.94 -17.54
N GLY A 244 22.85 5.06 -16.54
CA GLY A 244 21.60 5.81 -16.66
C GLY A 244 20.50 5.06 -17.43
N GLN A 245 20.78 3.86 -17.95
CA GLN A 245 19.78 3.07 -18.65
C GLN A 245 18.78 2.52 -17.66
N GLU A 246 17.52 2.67 -18.00
CA GLU A 246 16.45 1.87 -17.42
C GLU A 246 16.14 0.71 -18.35
N TYR A 247 15.98 -0.50 -17.79
CA TYR A 247 15.74 -1.70 -18.58
C TYR A 247 14.76 -2.63 -17.87
N GLN A 248 13.64 -2.95 -18.52
CA GLN A 248 12.68 -3.93 -17.99
C GLN A 248 13.16 -5.35 -18.30
N ILE A 249 13.47 -6.14 -17.26
CA ILE A 249 13.72 -7.58 -17.46
C ILE A 249 12.45 -8.22 -18.03
N LYS A 250 12.62 -8.97 -19.12
CA LYS A 250 11.56 -9.76 -19.76
C LYS A 250 11.49 -11.14 -19.10
N TYR A 251 10.30 -11.58 -18.74
CA TYR A 251 10.05 -12.88 -18.12
C TYR A 251 8.65 -13.40 -18.44
N THR A 252 8.44 -14.68 -18.23
CA THR A 252 7.12 -15.35 -18.26
C THR A 252 6.85 -16.03 -16.93
N LEU A 253 5.56 -16.16 -16.58
CA LEU A 253 5.09 -16.88 -15.39
C LEU A 253 4.27 -18.10 -15.80
N ASP A 254 4.23 -19.08 -14.91
CA ASP A 254 3.33 -20.23 -14.97
C ASP A 254 2.46 -20.21 -13.70
N PRO A 255 1.11 -20.25 -13.84
CA PRO A 255 0.37 -20.04 -15.08
C PRO A 255 0.60 -18.63 -15.66
N VAL A 256 0.29 -18.43 -16.95
CA VAL A 256 0.56 -17.17 -17.66
C VAL A 256 -0.15 -15.94 -17.07
N ASP A 257 -1.26 -16.17 -16.37
CA ASP A 257 -2.06 -15.17 -15.66
C ASP A 257 -1.72 -15.07 -14.17
N ALA A 258 -0.61 -15.68 -13.73
CA ALA A 258 -0.13 -15.56 -12.36
C ALA A 258 0.12 -14.09 -11.97
N THR A 259 -0.14 -13.77 -10.71
CA THR A 259 -0.08 -12.41 -10.19
C THR A 259 1.38 -11.98 -9.99
N ALA A 260 1.96 -11.33 -11.00
CA ALA A 260 3.38 -10.93 -11.03
C ALA A 260 3.83 -10.05 -9.86
N SER A 261 2.92 -9.26 -9.25
CA SER A 261 3.22 -8.44 -8.07
C SER A 261 3.53 -9.24 -6.81
N LEU A 262 3.31 -10.57 -6.83
CA LEU A 262 3.76 -11.47 -5.78
C LEU A 262 5.28 -11.72 -5.81
N LEU A 263 5.96 -11.44 -6.93
CA LEU A 263 7.41 -11.58 -7.02
C LEU A 263 8.13 -10.59 -6.10
N THR A 264 9.09 -11.10 -5.35
CA THR A 264 10.10 -10.30 -4.68
C THR A 264 11.36 -10.23 -5.54
N TRP A 265 11.78 -9.02 -5.88
CA TRP A 265 12.97 -8.74 -6.68
C TRP A 265 14.12 -8.25 -5.81
N THR A 266 15.32 -8.75 -6.07
CA THR A 266 16.54 -8.36 -5.37
C THR A 266 17.72 -8.27 -6.33
N SER A 267 18.70 -7.44 -5.97
CA SER A 267 20.00 -7.34 -6.62
C SER A 267 21.08 -7.60 -5.58
N ASP A 268 22.07 -8.42 -5.91
CA ASP A 268 23.24 -8.63 -5.04
C ASP A 268 24.19 -7.42 -5.00
N ASN A 269 24.03 -6.46 -5.92
CA ASN A 269 24.86 -5.27 -6.03
C ASN A 269 24.05 -4.04 -6.49
N PRO A 270 23.15 -3.52 -5.63
CA PRO A 270 22.21 -2.43 -5.96
C PRO A 270 22.87 -1.07 -6.23
N GLU A 271 24.15 -0.89 -5.85
CA GLU A 271 24.94 0.31 -6.16
C GLU A 271 25.47 0.31 -7.60
N VAL A 272 25.52 -0.86 -8.25
CA VAL A 272 25.86 -1.01 -9.67
C VAL A 272 24.58 -1.10 -10.50
N ILE A 273 23.67 -2.02 -10.13
CA ILE A 273 22.40 -2.27 -10.81
C ILE A 273 21.33 -2.46 -9.72
N SER A 274 20.41 -1.51 -9.57
CA SER A 274 19.23 -1.72 -8.73
C SER A 274 18.09 -2.30 -9.54
N VAL A 275 17.16 -2.98 -8.88
CA VAL A 275 15.91 -3.50 -9.45
C VAL A 275 14.73 -3.04 -8.61
N ASP A 276 13.65 -2.62 -9.24
CA ASP A 276 12.41 -2.25 -8.55
C ASP A 276 11.47 -3.45 -8.36
N LYS A 277 10.29 -3.21 -7.76
CA LYS A 277 9.28 -4.24 -7.47
C LYS A 277 8.68 -4.91 -8.72
N THR A 278 8.92 -4.36 -9.91
CA THR A 278 8.41 -4.86 -11.20
C THR A 278 9.49 -5.53 -12.06
N GLY A 279 10.74 -5.58 -11.57
CA GLY A 279 11.87 -6.09 -12.35
C GLY A 279 12.50 -5.06 -13.29
N LYS A 280 12.19 -3.77 -13.12
CA LYS A 280 12.83 -2.69 -13.87
C LYS A 280 14.19 -2.38 -13.25
N LEU A 281 15.24 -2.43 -14.07
CA LEU A 281 16.62 -2.18 -13.69
C LEU A 281 16.96 -0.70 -13.85
N SER A 282 17.82 -0.19 -12.95
CA SER A 282 18.47 1.12 -13.10
C SER A 282 19.97 0.96 -12.94
N ILE A 283 20.73 1.39 -13.96
CA ILE A 283 22.19 1.25 -14.01
C ILE A 283 22.88 2.50 -13.46
N LYS A 284 23.71 2.33 -12.44
CA LYS A 284 24.28 3.42 -11.64
C LYS A 284 25.79 3.62 -11.78
N THR A 285 26.47 2.76 -12.53
CA THR A 285 27.91 2.91 -12.80
C THR A 285 28.24 2.99 -14.29
N MET A 286 29.37 3.64 -14.61
CA MET A 286 29.99 3.66 -15.94
C MET A 286 31.22 2.75 -16.04
N THR A 287 31.66 2.13 -14.94
CA THR A 287 32.72 1.12 -14.96
C THR A 287 32.15 -0.23 -15.33
N ASN A 288 33.03 -1.17 -15.74
CA ASN A 288 32.63 -2.58 -15.77
C ASN A 288 32.09 -2.99 -14.40
N GLY A 289 30.97 -3.70 -14.41
CA GLY A 289 30.28 -4.14 -13.21
C GLY A 289 29.22 -5.17 -13.55
N SER A 290 28.80 -5.94 -12.56
CA SER A 290 27.73 -6.92 -12.71
C SER A 290 26.90 -6.98 -11.44
N ALA A 291 25.66 -7.41 -11.60
CA ALA A 291 24.81 -7.82 -10.50
C ALA A 291 24.02 -9.07 -10.90
N THR A 292 23.78 -9.95 -9.93
CA THR A 292 22.82 -11.04 -10.04
C THR A 292 21.46 -10.52 -9.60
N ILE A 293 20.53 -10.45 -10.53
CA ILE A 293 19.14 -10.07 -10.27
C ILE A 293 18.35 -11.34 -10.00
N THR A 294 17.64 -11.38 -8.87
CA THR A 294 16.87 -12.55 -8.42
C THR A 294 15.41 -12.16 -8.24
N ALA A 295 14.52 -12.96 -8.83
CA ALA A 295 13.08 -12.90 -8.62
C ALA A 295 12.62 -14.16 -7.89
N SER A 296 11.76 -14.01 -6.88
CA SER A 296 11.34 -15.13 -6.04
C SER A 296 9.90 -15.02 -5.55
N TYR A 297 9.23 -16.17 -5.41
CA TYR A 297 7.94 -16.34 -4.75
C TYR A 297 7.84 -17.77 -4.18
N GLY A 298 7.81 -17.90 -2.86
CA GLY A 298 7.82 -19.21 -2.19
C GLY A 298 8.99 -20.08 -2.67
N PRO A 299 8.75 -21.31 -3.19
CA PRO A 299 9.81 -22.17 -3.72
C PRO A 299 10.31 -21.77 -5.13
N VAL A 300 9.60 -20.88 -5.83
CA VAL A 300 9.99 -20.43 -7.17
C VAL A 300 11.06 -19.37 -7.03
N VAL A 301 12.27 -19.66 -7.52
CA VAL A 301 13.40 -18.72 -7.53
C VAL A 301 14.09 -18.78 -8.88
N GLN A 302 14.35 -17.61 -9.48
CA GLN A 302 15.12 -17.46 -10.72
C GLN A 302 16.14 -16.33 -10.57
N SER A 303 17.33 -16.53 -11.13
CA SER A 303 18.41 -15.53 -11.10
C SER A 303 19.00 -15.31 -12.49
N LYS A 304 19.37 -14.06 -12.79
CA LYS A 304 20.04 -13.66 -14.03
C LYS A 304 21.19 -12.71 -13.70
N THR A 305 22.39 -13.03 -14.20
CA THR A 305 23.52 -12.10 -14.17
C THR A 305 23.32 -11.04 -15.24
N VAL A 306 23.40 -9.78 -14.84
CA VAL A 306 23.32 -8.60 -15.70
C VAL A 306 24.63 -7.84 -15.60
N THR A 307 25.15 -7.35 -16.72
CA THR A 307 26.45 -6.68 -16.78
C THR A 307 26.36 -5.29 -17.40
N VAL A 308 27.23 -4.40 -16.90
CA VAL A 308 27.37 -3.02 -17.35
C VAL A 308 28.57 -2.92 -18.28
N ALA A 309 28.39 -2.31 -19.44
CA ALA A 309 29.48 -2.06 -20.38
C ALA A 309 30.24 -0.77 -20.01
N GLU A 310 31.55 -0.88 -19.79
CA GLU A 310 32.39 0.27 -19.43
C GLU A 310 32.35 1.40 -20.49
N GLY A 311 32.09 2.61 -20.01
CA GLY A 311 32.02 3.82 -20.84
C GLY A 311 30.78 3.91 -21.72
N ARG A 312 29.85 2.94 -21.66
CA ARG A 312 28.51 3.07 -22.25
C ARG A 312 27.65 3.92 -21.34
N PHE A 313 27.04 4.97 -21.87
CA PHE A 313 25.97 5.68 -21.16
C PHE A 313 24.74 5.79 -22.06
N CYS A 314 23.57 5.65 -21.46
CA CYS A 314 22.29 5.55 -22.14
C CYS A 314 21.22 6.16 -21.25
N TYR A 315 20.90 7.43 -21.41
CA TYR A 315 19.94 8.11 -20.54
C TYR A 315 18.78 8.71 -21.35
N SER A 316 17.55 8.48 -20.90
CA SER A 316 16.32 9.07 -21.45
C SER A 316 15.83 10.19 -20.52
N PHE A 317 15.38 11.30 -21.10
CA PHE A 317 14.91 12.49 -20.40
C PHE A 317 13.37 12.56 -20.33
N ASP A 318 12.68 11.44 -20.50
CA ASP A 318 11.22 11.32 -20.45
C ASP A 318 10.64 11.69 -19.08
N ASN A 319 11.31 11.27 -18.01
CA ASN A 319 10.82 11.42 -16.64
C ASN A 319 11.55 12.51 -15.83
N SER A 320 12.84 12.75 -16.10
CA SER A 320 13.63 13.77 -15.42
C SER A 320 14.98 14.03 -16.10
N VAL A 321 15.72 15.04 -15.63
CA VAL A 321 17.15 15.22 -15.97
C VAL A 321 18.07 14.20 -15.29
N GLY A 322 17.57 13.44 -14.31
CA GLY A 322 18.25 12.32 -13.65
C GLY A 322 19.64 12.63 -13.14
N PRO A 323 20.69 11.90 -13.57
CA PRO A 323 22.05 12.12 -13.08
C PRO A 323 22.68 13.41 -13.61
N TRP A 324 21.99 14.12 -14.51
CA TRP A 324 22.44 15.39 -15.06
C TRP A 324 21.91 16.55 -14.22
N THR A 325 22.70 17.61 -14.12
CA THR A 325 22.32 18.87 -13.47
C THR A 325 22.16 19.97 -14.52
N LEU A 326 21.17 20.83 -14.31
CA LEU A 326 21.02 22.07 -15.06
C LEU A 326 21.77 23.19 -14.35
N GLU A 327 22.54 23.97 -15.10
CA GLU A 327 23.20 25.18 -14.60
C GLU A 327 22.58 26.46 -15.20
N ASN A 328 23.12 27.61 -14.81
CA ASN A 328 22.77 28.93 -15.35
C ASN A 328 21.31 29.35 -15.12
N GLY A 329 20.70 28.90 -14.02
CA GLY A 329 19.33 29.25 -13.65
C GLY A 329 18.26 28.57 -14.51
N ALA A 330 18.63 27.57 -15.29
CA ALA A 330 17.68 26.78 -16.06
C ALA A 330 16.84 25.84 -15.17
N THR A 331 15.61 25.61 -15.59
CA THR A 331 14.64 24.72 -14.93
C THR A 331 14.08 23.71 -15.93
N ALA A 332 13.63 22.56 -15.46
CA ALA A 332 13.09 21.50 -16.30
C ALA A 332 11.68 21.07 -15.87
N THR A 333 10.87 20.72 -16.86
CA THR A 333 9.58 20.02 -16.68
C THR A 333 9.54 18.84 -17.63
N SER A 334 9.14 17.67 -17.15
CA SER A 334 9.07 16.43 -17.93
C SER A 334 7.62 16.01 -18.14
N ASP A 335 7.30 15.43 -19.31
CA ASP A 335 5.93 15.06 -19.71
C ASP A 335 5.73 13.56 -19.94
N GLY A 336 6.75 12.74 -19.66
CA GLY A 336 6.74 11.29 -19.91
C GLY A 336 7.25 10.90 -21.31
N GLU A 337 7.50 11.85 -22.20
CA GLU A 337 8.15 11.62 -23.50
C GLU A 337 9.48 12.36 -23.62
N LYS A 338 9.56 13.55 -23.00
CA LYS A 338 10.71 14.45 -23.06
C LYS A 338 10.79 15.32 -21.81
N THR A 339 11.91 16.04 -21.71
CA THR A 339 12.09 17.13 -20.74
C THR A 339 12.23 18.45 -21.48
N VAL A 340 11.35 19.41 -21.17
CA VAL A 340 11.47 20.80 -21.62
C VAL A 340 12.34 21.56 -20.64
N VAL A 341 13.46 22.08 -21.12
CA VAL A 341 14.34 22.95 -20.33
C VAL A 341 14.05 24.41 -20.65
N GLN A 342 13.58 25.14 -19.65
CA GLN A 342 13.50 26.60 -19.68
C GLN A 342 14.87 27.16 -19.30
N MET A 343 15.48 27.93 -20.20
CA MET A 343 16.82 28.48 -19.99
C MET A 343 16.77 29.71 -19.09
N GLY A 344 17.82 29.90 -18.29
CA GLY A 344 17.99 31.13 -17.52
C GLY A 344 18.47 32.29 -18.39
N PHE A 345 18.07 33.51 -18.02
CA PHE A 345 18.49 34.73 -18.70
C PHE A 345 19.75 35.31 -18.05
N ASP A 346 20.80 35.53 -18.85
CA ASP A 346 22.04 36.18 -18.43
C ASP A 346 22.56 37.10 -19.56
N LYS A 347 22.84 38.37 -19.21
CA LYS A 347 23.47 39.36 -20.11
C LYS A 347 22.84 39.46 -21.51
N GLY A 348 21.51 39.46 -21.60
CA GLY A 348 20.79 39.62 -22.86
C GLY A 348 20.63 38.34 -23.68
N LYS A 349 21.08 37.19 -23.15
CA LYS A 349 20.97 35.89 -23.81
C LYS A 349 20.43 34.83 -22.84
N TYR A 350 20.06 33.69 -23.40
CA TYR A 350 19.52 32.55 -22.66
C TYR A 350 20.52 31.40 -22.67
N ARG A 351 20.65 30.73 -21.51
CA ARG A 351 21.55 29.61 -21.28
C ARG A 351 20.96 28.61 -20.29
N GLY A 352 21.19 27.32 -20.56
CA GLY A 352 20.94 26.24 -19.63
C GLY A 352 21.83 25.07 -19.95
N ASP A 353 23.01 25.01 -19.34
CA ASP A 353 23.95 23.90 -19.56
C ASP A 353 23.40 22.61 -18.95
N LEU A 354 23.61 21.49 -19.64
CA LEU A 354 23.30 20.15 -19.16
C LEU A 354 24.61 19.46 -18.75
N VAL A 355 24.82 19.25 -17.45
CA VAL A 355 26.11 18.85 -16.89
C VAL A 355 26.00 17.50 -16.20
N LEU A 356 26.78 16.51 -16.64
CA LEU A 356 26.85 15.20 -15.96
C LEU A 356 27.90 15.20 -14.86
N VAL A 357 29.07 15.74 -15.17
CA VAL A 357 30.12 15.98 -14.19
C VAL A 357 30.80 17.31 -14.48
N LYS A 358 31.13 18.02 -13.41
CA LYS A 358 31.71 19.36 -13.43
C LYS A 358 33.15 19.29 -12.96
N ASN A 359 34.03 20.04 -13.62
CA ASN A 359 35.42 20.15 -13.19
C ASN A 359 35.50 20.62 -11.72
N ASN A 360 36.43 20.05 -10.95
CA ASN A 360 36.61 20.27 -9.51
C ASN A 360 35.44 19.80 -8.62
N SER A 361 34.47 19.04 -9.13
CA SER A 361 33.40 18.45 -8.29
C SER A 361 33.87 17.26 -7.44
N GLY A 362 35.08 16.74 -7.67
CA GLY A 362 35.59 15.51 -7.06
C GLY A 362 34.99 14.22 -7.65
N LYS A 363 34.09 14.33 -8.64
CA LYS A 363 33.52 13.19 -9.36
C LYS A 363 34.24 13.00 -10.71
N THR A 364 34.22 11.77 -11.20
CA THR A 364 34.70 11.41 -12.53
C THR A 364 33.69 10.53 -13.24
N VAL A 365 33.64 10.63 -14.58
CA VAL A 365 32.88 9.72 -15.44
C VAL A 365 33.79 9.14 -16.50
N ILE A 366 33.45 7.97 -17.05
CA ILE A 366 34.33 7.26 -17.98
C ILE A 366 33.73 7.32 -19.37
N ILE A 367 34.58 7.56 -20.37
CA ILE A 367 34.26 7.30 -21.78
C ILE A 367 35.30 6.34 -22.37
N THR A 368 34.87 5.54 -23.35
CA THR A 368 35.74 4.58 -24.04
C THR A 368 35.65 4.77 -25.57
N PRO A 369 36.23 5.85 -26.14
CA PRO A 369 36.05 6.20 -27.56
C PRO A 369 36.44 5.11 -28.57
N ALA A 370 37.35 4.20 -28.20
CA ALA A 370 37.71 3.06 -29.03
C ALA A 370 36.60 2.01 -29.15
N THR A 371 35.69 1.94 -28.17
CA THR A 371 34.52 1.04 -28.17
C THR A 371 33.25 1.79 -28.54
N TYR A 372 33.00 2.91 -27.85
CA TYR A 372 31.84 3.78 -28.03
C TYR A 372 32.29 5.11 -28.63
N ARG A 373 32.48 5.11 -29.95
CA ARG A 373 33.03 6.23 -30.71
C ARG A 373 32.12 7.45 -30.75
N TYR A 374 30.81 7.25 -30.78
CA TYR A 374 29.85 8.31 -31.00
C TYR A 374 29.07 8.61 -29.73
N VAL A 375 28.99 9.89 -29.37
CA VAL A 375 28.01 10.41 -28.40
C VAL A 375 26.93 11.13 -29.18
N ALA A 376 25.68 10.78 -28.96
CA ALA A 376 24.55 11.44 -29.59
C ALA A 376 23.57 12.01 -28.56
N LEU A 377 22.99 13.16 -28.89
CA LEU A 377 22.00 13.89 -28.12
C LEU A 377 20.79 14.14 -29.02
N LYS A 378 19.62 13.64 -28.62
CA LYS A 378 18.35 13.98 -29.27
C LYS A 378 17.75 15.20 -28.58
N ILE A 379 17.69 16.31 -29.32
CA ILE A 379 17.34 17.64 -28.82
C ILE A 379 16.52 18.42 -29.86
N LYS A 380 15.57 19.22 -29.41
CA LYS A 380 14.87 20.22 -30.24
C LYS A 380 15.17 21.63 -29.72
N PRO A 381 16.16 22.33 -30.30
CA PRO A 381 16.36 23.74 -30.03
C PRO A 381 15.33 24.60 -30.80
N LEU A 382 14.99 25.77 -30.27
CA LEU A 382 14.07 26.72 -30.92
C LEU A 382 14.78 27.75 -31.81
N SER A 383 16.05 27.51 -32.17
CA SER A 383 16.83 28.37 -33.04
C SER A 383 17.63 27.57 -34.06
N VAL A 384 17.87 28.17 -35.23
CA VAL A 384 18.70 27.57 -36.28
C VAL A 384 20.16 27.70 -35.88
N LEU A 385 20.78 26.56 -35.59
CA LEU A 385 22.19 26.50 -35.20
C LEU A 385 23.08 26.42 -36.45
N GLN A 386 24.13 27.23 -36.48
CA GLN A 386 25.10 27.27 -37.56
C GLN A 386 26.46 26.79 -37.08
N SER A 387 27.08 25.87 -37.83
CA SER A 387 28.42 25.35 -37.50
C SER A 387 29.45 26.47 -37.38
N GLY A 388 30.22 26.44 -36.29
CA GLY A 388 31.24 27.45 -35.95
C GLY A 388 30.70 28.78 -35.41
N ASN A 389 29.38 29.00 -35.38
CA ASN A 389 28.77 30.29 -35.05
C ASN A 389 27.75 30.17 -33.91
N ASN A 390 27.87 31.00 -32.87
CA ASN A 390 26.95 31.06 -31.73
C ASN A 390 26.00 32.28 -31.73
N SER A 391 25.93 33.05 -32.81
CA SER A 391 25.10 34.27 -32.87
C SER A 391 23.61 34.00 -32.70
N ALA A 392 23.15 32.81 -33.06
CA ALA A 392 21.76 32.36 -32.96
C ALA A 392 21.57 31.28 -31.87
N GLY A 393 22.55 31.07 -31.00
CA GLY A 393 22.58 29.97 -30.05
C GLY A 393 23.67 28.94 -30.35
N CYS A 394 23.96 28.13 -29.35
CA CYS A 394 25.05 27.16 -29.36
C CYS A 394 24.64 25.89 -28.63
N VAL A 395 24.96 24.73 -29.21
CA VAL A 395 25.10 23.45 -28.54
C VAL A 395 26.55 23.00 -28.72
N LYS A 396 27.27 22.81 -27.62
CA LYS A 396 28.68 22.38 -27.62
C LYS A 396 28.88 21.25 -26.61
N PHE A 397 29.45 20.15 -27.07
CA PHE A 397 29.89 19.06 -26.18
C PHE A 397 31.25 19.40 -25.60
N GLU A 398 31.33 19.47 -24.27
CA GLU A 398 32.51 19.91 -23.54
C GLU A 398 32.94 18.85 -22.53
N ILE A 399 34.11 18.26 -22.75
CA ILE A 399 34.69 17.17 -21.93
C ILE A 399 36.10 17.53 -21.48
N TYR A 400 36.49 17.14 -20.26
CA TYR A 400 37.87 17.36 -19.76
C TYR A 400 38.31 16.19 -18.89
N ASP A 401 39.56 15.78 -19.04
CA ASP A 401 40.30 14.90 -18.14
C ASP A 401 41.37 15.68 -17.36
N ASN A 402 41.96 15.06 -16.34
CA ASN A 402 43.02 15.66 -15.53
C ASN A 402 44.19 14.68 -15.31
N PRO A 403 45.42 14.99 -15.79
CA PRO A 403 45.80 16.18 -16.55
C PRO A 403 45.12 16.23 -17.93
N LEU A 404 45.02 17.42 -18.53
CA LEU A 404 44.32 17.64 -19.80
C LEU A 404 44.99 16.90 -20.97
N THR A 405 44.54 15.68 -21.25
CA THR A 405 45.10 14.83 -22.32
C THR A 405 44.17 14.66 -23.51
N ILE A 406 42.88 14.95 -23.35
CA ILE A 406 41.88 15.03 -24.43
C ILE A 406 42.20 16.25 -25.32
N GLY A 407 42.08 16.11 -26.65
CA GLY A 407 42.41 17.19 -27.60
C GLY A 407 41.43 18.38 -27.55
N TYR A 408 41.89 19.56 -27.97
CA TYR A 408 41.23 20.86 -27.74
C TYR A 408 39.82 21.03 -28.35
N ASN A 409 39.43 20.21 -29.32
CA ASN A 409 38.17 20.37 -30.04
C ASN A 409 36.93 20.27 -29.13
N TYR A 410 37.02 19.53 -28.02
CA TYR A 410 35.95 19.45 -27.02
C TYR A 410 36.30 20.14 -25.67
N LEU A 411 37.36 20.95 -25.62
CA LEU A 411 37.88 21.62 -24.41
C LEU A 411 37.53 23.12 -24.30
N GLY A 412 36.65 23.66 -25.15
CA GLY A 412 36.15 25.04 -25.02
C GLY A 412 37.19 26.19 -25.13
N GLY A 413 38.43 25.92 -25.57
CA GLY A 413 39.51 26.91 -25.77
C GLY A 413 39.90 27.12 -27.25
N LYS A 414 40.67 28.17 -27.56
CA LYS A 414 40.76 28.86 -28.88
C LYS A 414 40.95 27.89 -30.07
N GLY A 415 39.88 27.76 -30.87
CA GLY A 415 39.62 26.66 -31.81
C GLY A 415 38.26 26.01 -31.59
N SER A 416 37.67 26.20 -30.40
CA SER A 416 36.31 25.81 -29.97
C SER A 416 35.24 26.15 -31.01
N ALA A 417 34.97 25.22 -31.92
CA ALA A 417 33.90 25.35 -32.90
C ALA A 417 32.55 25.17 -32.20
N ASN A 418 31.91 26.29 -31.85
CA ASN A 418 30.50 26.30 -31.46
C ASN A 418 29.69 25.53 -32.49
N ASN A 419 28.69 24.75 -32.07
CA ASN A 419 27.89 23.93 -32.99
C ASN A 419 28.73 22.98 -33.88
N SER A 420 29.83 22.43 -33.34
CA SER A 420 30.62 21.38 -33.99
C SER A 420 30.07 19.99 -33.68
N PHE A 421 28.93 19.70 -34.29
CA PHE A 421 28.28 18.40 -34.29
C PHE A 421 27.89 18.04 -35.71
N SER A 422 27.71 16.75 -35.95
CA SER A 422 27.01 16.27 -37.13
C SER A 422 25.55 16.03 -36.79
N ILE A 423 24.68 16.08 -37.79
CA ILE A 423 23.23 15.84 -37.62
C ILE A 423 22.89 14.57 -38.38
N LEU A 424 22.26 13.61 -37.70
CA LEU A 424 21.85 12.38 -38.36
C LEU A 424 20.75 12.68 -39.40
N ASN A 425 20.92 12.18 -40.62
CA ASN A 425 19.96 12.28 -41.74
C ASN A 425 19.56 13.71 -42.17
N ARG A 426 20.33 14.74 -41.77
CA ARG A 426 20.05 16.14 -42.09
C ARG A 426 21.33 16.94 -42.27
N THR A 427 21.21 18.08 -42.95
CA THR A 427 22.30 19.05 -43.13
C THR A 427 22.14 20.29 -42.24
N GLN A 428 20.94 20.51 -41.68
CA GLN A 428 20.62 21.65 -40.83
C GLN A 428 19.71 21.22 -39.67
N VAL A 429 19.81 21.97 -38.57
CA VAL A 429 18.97 21.78 -37.39
C VAL A 429 17.55 22.25 -37.69
N SER A 430 16.56 21.39 -37.44
CA SER A 430 15.15 21.74 -37.44
C SER A 430 14.77 22.41 -36.13
N THR A 431 13.96 23.46 -36.20
CA THR A 431 13.36 24.14 -35.03
C THR A 431 11.96 23.61 -34.72
N THR A 432 11.37 22.82 -35.61
CA THR A 432 10.01 22.28 -35.47
C THR A 432 10.01 20.81 -35.02
N GLU A 433 11.08 20.08 -35.30
CA GLU A 433 11.22 18.65 -35.03
C GLU A 433 12.49 18.34 -34.22
N PRO A 434 12.52 17.22 -33.48
CA PRO A 434 13.73 16.76 -32.81
C PRO A 434 14.88 16.52 -33.80
N ASN A 435 16.10 16.74 -33.32
CA ASN A 435 17.34 16.51 -34.07
C ASN A 435 18.22 15.56 -33.28
N ILE A 436 18.95 14.71 -33.99
CA ILE A 436 19.96 13.83 -33.40
C ILE A 436 21.33 14.43 -33.74
N LEU A 437 21.88 15.14 -32.76
CA LEU A 437 23.21 15.72 -32.86
C LEU A 437 24.21 14.68 -32.38
N TYR A 438 25.26 14.40 -33.14
CA TYR A 438 26.29 13.45 -32.73
C TYR A 438 27.71 14.00 -32.86
N PHE A 439 28.56 13.50 -31.97
CA PHE A 439 29.94 13.90 -31.79
C PHE A 439 30.82 12.67 -31.98
N ASP A 440 31.74 12.74 -32.93
CA ASP A 440 32.71 11.68 -33.20
C ASP A 440 33.95 11.88 -32.33
N LEU A 441 34.08 11.04 -31.31
CA LEU A 441 35.14 11.12 -30.32
C LEU A 441 36.50 10.63 -30.85
N MET A 442 36.62 10.19 -32.10
CA MET A 442 37.89 9.68 -32.64
C MET A 442 38.47 10.53 -33.79
N SER A 443 37.64 11.27 -34.53
CA SER A 443 38.11 12.04 -35.70
C SER A 443 38.62 13.45 -35.37
N ASN A 444 38.34 13.98 -34.17
CA ASN A 444 38.57 15.38 -33.83
C ASN A 444 39.58 15.56 -32.68
N PHE A 445 40.65 14.78 -32.58
CA PHE A 445 41.75 15.08 -31.64
C PHE A 445 42.98 15.59 -32.39
N ASP A 446 43.21 16.91 -32.35
CA ASP A 446 44.36 17.58 -32.97
C ASP A 446 45.69 16.91 -32.58
N ASN A 447 46.24 16.09 -33.48
CA ASN A 447 47.61 15.57 -33.47
C ASN A 447 48.10 14.84 -32.20
N LYS A 448 47.20 14.20 -31.44
CA LYS A 448 47.57 13.16 -30.47
C LYS A 448 46.81 11.88 -30.82
N ASN A 449 47.50 11.00 -31.56
CA ASN A 449 46.96 9.79 -32.18
C ASN A 449 46.00 9.02 -31.23
N PRO A 450 44.71 8.81 -31.61
CA PRO A 450 43.76 8.05 -30.82
C PRO A 450 44.06 6.54 -30.79
N GLU A 451 44.99 6.03 -31.61
CA GLU A 451 45.40 4.62 -31.64
C GLU A 451 45.93 4.07 -30.29
N VAL A 452 46.12 4.92 -29.26
CA VAL A 452 46.59 4.50 -27.92
C VAL A 452 45.62 4.91 -26.79
N ARG A 453 44.42 5.45 -27.07
CA ARG A 453 43.55 6.04 -26.04
C ARG A 453 42.18 5.36 -25.96
N THR A 454 42.16 4.18 -25.34
CA THR A 454 40.96 3.33 -25.20
C THR A 454 39.95 3.84 -24.18
N LYS A 455 40.41 4.60 -23.16
CA LYS A 455 39.62 5.02 -22.00
C LYS A 455 40.06 6.39 -21.51
N PHE A 456 39.11 7.21 -21.08
CA PHE A 456 39.36 8.47 -20.40
C PHE A 456 38.50 8.61 -19.15
N ASP A 457 39.12 9.04 -18.05
CA ASP A 457 38.45 9.45 -16.82
C ASP A 457 38.22 10.96 -16.87
N LEU A 458 36.98 11.34 -17.16
CA LEU A 458 36.56 12.72 -17.32
C LEU A 458 36.22 13.35 -15.97
N VAL A 459 36.89 14.45 -15.65
CA VAL A 459 36.50 15.36 -14.55
C VAL A 459 35.41 16.34 -14.98
N GLN A 460 35.13 16.43 -16.28
CA GLN A 460 33.99 17.19 -16.79
C GLN A 460 33.39 16.53 -18.03
N LEU A 461 32.06 16.48 -18.08
CA LEU A 461 31.25 16.13 -19.24
C LEU A 461 29.97 16.97 -19.18
N LYS A 462 29.79 17.85 -20.16
CA LYS A 462 28.56 18.64 -20.29
C LYS A 462 28.23 19.02 -21.72
N PHE A 463 26.96 19.33 -21.94
CA PHE A 463 26.50 20.08 -23.11
C PHE A 463 26.30 21.52 -22.69
N VAL A 464 27.11 22.42 -23.26
CA VAL A 464 26.90 23.86 -23.15
C VAL A 464 25.80 24.22 -24.14
N ILE A 465 24.66 24.70 -23.62
CA ILE A 465 23.50 25.11 -24.41
C ILE A 465 23.22 26.57 -24.08
N ALA A 466 23.72 27.46 -24.92
CA ALA A 466 23.94 28.86 -24.56
C ALA A 466 23.77 29.81 -25.75
N ASP A 467 23.87 31.11 -25.47
CA ASP A 467 23.87 32.19 -26.45
C ASP A 467 22.57 32.35 -27.27
N TYR A 468 21.45 31.80 -26.78
CA TYR A 468 20.16 31.94 -27.45
C TYR A 468 19.55 33.33 -27.21
N LEU A 469 18.77 33.80 -28.18
CA LEU A 469 18.02 35.05 -28.11
C LEU A 469 16.51 34.76 -28.08
N ALA A 470 15.72 35.67 -27.50
CA ALA A 470 14.27 35.56 -27.56
C ALA A 470 13.79 35.56 -29.04
N PRO A 471 12.77 34.76 -29.38
CA PRO A 471 11.90 33.97 -28.49
C PRO A 471 12.42 32.57 -28.15
N ALA A 472 13.62 32.17 -28.59
CA ALA A 472 14.18 30.83 -28.36
C ALA A 472 14.72 30.67 -26.92
N VAL A 473 13.82 30.64 -25.94
CA VAL A 473 14.16 30.63 -24.50
C VAL A 473 14.13 29.24 -23.86
N SER A 474 13.84 28.20 -24.65
CA SER A 474 13.79 26.82 -24.19
C SER A 474 14.30 25.84 -25.24
N TYR A 475 14.53 24.60 -24.82
CA TYR A 475 14.80 23.47 -25.70
C TYR A 475 14.22 22.17 -25.12
N ASP A 476 13.90 21.22 -25.97
CA ASP A 476 13.42 19.89 -25.55
C ASP A 476 14.57 18.88 -25.58
N LEU A 477 14.72 18.09 -24.51
CA LEU A 477 15.63 16.96 -24.40
C LEU A 477 14.86 15.64 -24.46
N TYR A 478 15.38 14.68 -25.22
CA TYR A 478 14.77 13.35 -25.37
C TYR A 478 15.65 12.26 -24.80
N TRP A 479 16.91 12.16 -25.25
CA TRP A 479 17.90 11.24 -24.70
C TRP A 479 19.32 11.65 -25.05
N VAL A 480 20.28 11.07 -24.32
CA VAL A 480 21.71 11.13 -24.63
C VAL A 480 22.31 9.74 -24.50
N ARG A 481 23.03 9.29 -25.54
CA ARG A 481 23.49 7.89 -25.67
C ARG A 481 24.83 7.78 -26.36
N THR A 482 25.54 6.71 -26.08
CA THR A 482 26.77 6.31 -26.77
C THR A 482 26.54 5.16 -27.75
N PHE A 483 27.22 5.21 -28.90
CA PHE A 483 27.13 4.20 -29.96
C PHE A 483 28.52 3.79 -30.46
N LYS A 484 28.66 2.52 -30.89
CA LYS A 484 29.94 2.03 -31.42
C LYS A 484 30.15 2.50 -32.85
N THR A 485 29.09 2.44 -33.67
CA THR A 485 29.11 2.89 -35.07
C THR A 485 27.95 3.83 -35.40
N LEU A 486 27.98 4.45 -36.59
CA LEU A 486 26.85 5.23 -37.09
C LEU A 486 25.67 4.33 -37.48
N GLU A 487 25.93 3.10 -37.93
CA GLU A 487 24.88 2.11 -38.19
C GLU A 487 24.13 1.74 -36.91
N ASP A 488 24.83 1.55 -35.78
CA ASP A 488 24.19 1.31 -34.47
C ASP A 488 23.29 2.49 -34.05
N LEU A 489 23.77 3.72 -34.25
CA LEU A 489 23.00 4.94 -33.98
C LEU A 489 21.75 5.00 -34.87
N GLN A 490 21.91 4.73 -36.17
CA GLN A 490 20.80 4.73 -37.11
C GLN A 490 19.76 3.65 -36.77
N ALA A 491 20.20 2.42 -36.49
CA ALA A 491 19.33 1.31 -36.13
C ALA A 491 18.55 1.59 -34.84
N PHE A 492 19.17 2.23 -33.85
CA PHE A 492 18.47 2.66 -32.64
C PHE A 492 17.38 3.68 -32.96
N VAL A 493 17.70 4.71 -33.75
CA VAL A 493 16.73 5.74 -34.15
C VAL A 493 15.57 5.16 -34.97
N ASP A 494 15.85 4.21 -35.86
CA ASP A 494 14.82 3.51 -36.61
C ASP A 494 13.91 2.68 -35.70
N SER A 495 14.48 2.05 -34.66
CA SER A 495 13.71 1.29 -33.67
C SER A 495 12.77 2.16 -32.83
N GLU A 496 13.14 3.42 -32.55
CA GLU A 496 12.27 4.38 -31.86
C GLU A 496 11.02 4.74 -32.68
N ASN A 497 11.15 4.75 -34.02
CA ASN A 497 10.03 5.12 -34.89
C ASN A 497 9.06 3.96 -35.11
N ASN A 498 9.54 2.72 -35.00
CA ASN A 498 8.75 1.49 -35.20
C ASN A 498 7.97 1.04 -33.96
N THR A 499 8.21 1.63 -32.78
CA THR A 499 7.41 1.36 -31.57
C THR A 499 6.07 2.10 -31.52
N ASN A 500 5.74 2.88 -32.56
CA ASN A 500 4.50 3.63 -32.69
C ASN A 500 3.50 3.02 -33.71
N GLU A 501 3.73 1.79 -34.18
CA GLU A 501 2.80 1.02 -35.03
C GLU A 501 2.23 -0.21 -34.33
#